data_AF-A0A961K8F5-F1
#
_entry.id   AF-A0A961K8F5-F1
#
_cell.length_a   1.000
_cell.length_b   1.000
_cell.length_c   1.000
_cell.angle_alpha   90.00
_cell.angle_beta   90.00
_cell.angle_gamma   90.00
#
_symmetry.space_group_name_H-M   'P 1'
#
loop_
_entity.id
_entity.type
_entity.pdbx_description
1 polymer ?
#
loop_
_entity_poly.entity_id
_entity_poly.type
_entity_poly.pdbx_seq_one_letter_code
_entity_poly.pdbx_strand_id
1 'polypeptide(L)'
;MAAAAPGPSRHVRTLWLGSTVIIAVLIAVLTLMPDAPMPRNQIHLDKLAHMAAFFGLVFPTAALWPRVTAWIGLLAVLYGGAIEIIQPYTGRSAEWADLLADGIGVGLGIVFGMVLRRVIIARRTARRTARR
;
A
#
# COMPACT_ATOMS: atom_id res chain seq x y z
N MET A 1 19.03 -18.35 21.30
CA MET A 1 18.23 -17.15 20.94
C MET A 1 18.73 -16.63 19.60
N ALA A 2 17.96 -16.73 18.52
CA ALA A 2 18.40 -16.25 17.21
C ALA A 2 18.44 -14.72 17.19
N ALA A 3 19.62 -14.13 16.99
CA ALA A 3 19.76 -12.69 16.82
C ALA A 3 18.83 -12.21 15.70
N ALA A 4 17.94 -11.26 16.01
CA ALA A 4 17.07 -10.66 15.02
C ALA A 4 17.94 -10.08 13.89
N ALA A 5 17.65 -10.45 12.65
CA ALA A 5 18.41 -9.93 11.50
C ALA A 5 18.45 -8.39 11.55
N PRO A 6 19.60 -7.76 11.26
CA PRO A 6 19.70 -6.31 11.26
C PRO A 6 18.64 -5.72 10.32
N GLY A 7 18.00 -4.65 10.77
CA GLY A 7 16.97 -3.95 10.00
C GLY A 7 17.53 -3.36 8.70
N PRO A 8 16.65 -2.95 7.76
CA PRO A 8 17.07 -2.26 6.54
C PRO A 8 17.97 -1.05 6.83
N SER A 9 18.90 -0.76 5.90
CA SER A 9 19.84 0.35 6.03
C SER A 9 19.14 1.73 6.03
N ARG A 10 19.84 2.77 6.50
CA ARG A 10 19.32 4.16 6.51
C ARG A 10 18.82 4.60 5.13
N HIS A 11 19.59 4.31 4.07
CA HIS A 11 19.19 4.62 2.69
C HIS A 11 17.88 3.94 2.30
N VAL A 12 17.70 2.65 2.61
CA VAL A 12 16.45 1.92 2.31
C VAL A 12 15.27 2.52 3.09
N ARG A 13 15.48 2.91 4.35
CA ARG A 13 14.46 3.59 5.14
C ARG A 13 14.07 4.94 4.53
N THR A 14 15.03 5.74 4.10
CA THR A 14 14.77 7.04 3.45
C THR A 14 14.00 6.86 2.14
N LEU A 15 14.42 5.92 1.29
CA LEU A 15 13.72 5.63 0.04
C LEU A 15 12.30 5.13 0.29
N TRP A 16 12.11 4.24 1.26
CA TRP A 16 10.79 3.75 1.65
C TRP A 16 9.88 4.91 2.10
N LEU A 17 10.33 5.72 3.06
CA LEU A 17 9.56 6.88 3.55
C LEU A 17 9.22 7.83 2.40
N GLY A 18 10.21 8.18 1.58
CA GLY A 18 10.01 9.05 0.42
C GLY A 18 8.99 8.49 -0.56
N SER A 19 9.11 7.20 -0.93
CA SER A 19 8.14 6.56 -1.83
C SER A 19 6.74 6.48 -1.24
N THR A 20 6.59 6.20 0.05
CA THR A 20 5.29 6.13 0.71
C THR A 20 4.61 7.49 0.72
N VAL A 21 5.34 8.56 1.03
CA VAL A 21 4.80 9.93 0.99
C VAL A 21 4.42 10.33 -0.43
N ILE A 22 5.29 10.08 -1.41
CA ILE A 22 5.01 10.39 -2.82
C ILE A 22 3.76 9.65 -3.30
N ILE A 23 3.65 8.34 -3.04
CA ILE A 23 2.49 7.55 -3.44
C ILE A 23 1.23 8.06 -2.73
N ALA A 24 1.29 8.35 -1.42
CA ALA A 24 0.14 8.89 -0.70
C ALA A 24 -0.34 10.22 -1.30
N VAL A 25 0.58 11.14 -1.59
CA VAL A 25 0.26 12.42 -2.23
C VAL A 25 -0.34 12.21 -3.62
N LEU A 26 0.24 11.31 -4.44
CA LEU A 26 -0.31 10.98 -5.75
C LEU A 26 -1.74 10.43 -5.64
N ILE A 27 -2.00 9.56 -4.66
CA ILE A 27 -3.35 9.05 -4.39
C ILE A 27 -4.29 10.21 -4.10
N ALA A 28 -3.99 11.07 -3.12
CA ALA A 28 -4.86 12.21 -2.80
C ALA A 28 -5.10 13.12 -3.99
N VAL A 29 -4.04 13.48 -4.73
CA VAL A 29 -4.20 14.36 -5.89
C VAL A 29 -5.13 13.72 -6.92
N LEU A 30 -4.90 12.45 -7.27
CA LEU A 30 -5.66 11.79 -8.33
C LEU A 30 -7.10 11.48 -7.91
N THR A 31 -7.34 11.07 -6.66
CA THR A 31 -8.68 10.70 -6.18
C THR A 31 -9.55 11.89 -5.79
N LEU A 32 -8.95 13.06 -5.54
CA LEU A 32 -9.65 14.31 -5.27
C LEU A 32 -9.87 15.17 -6.52
N MET A 33 -9.33 14.78 -7.68
CA MET A 33 -9.66 15.46 -8.93
C MET A 33 -11.17 15.36 -9.22
N PRO A 34 -11.79 16.43 -9.76
CA PRO A 34 -13.20 16.41 -10.11
C PRO A 34 -13.54 15.28 -11.09
N ASP A 35 -14.78 14.82 -11.04
CA ASP A 35 -15.28 13.81 -11.96
C ASP A 35 -15.10 14.23 -13.42
N ALA A 36 -14.33 13.45 -14.17
CA ALA A 36 -14.34 13.50 -15.62
C ALA A 36 -15.50 12.62 -16.14
N PRO A 37 -16.22 13.04 -17.18
CA PRO A 37 -17.24 12.19 -17.79
C PRO A 37 -16.58 10.90 -18.30
N MET A 38 -16.80 9.80 -17.58
CA MET A 38 -16.22 8.50 -17.89
C MET A 38 -17.29 7.56 -18.46
N PRO A 39 -17.01 6.82 -19.54
CA PRO A 39 -17.91 5.79 -20.05
C PRO A 39 -18.27 4.77 -18.96
N ARG A 40 -19.55 4.36 -18.90
CA ARG A 40 -20.07 3.47 -17.85
C ARG A 40 -19.33 2.12 -17.75
N ASN A 41 -18.73 1.66 -18.84
CA ASN A 41 -17.92 0.44 -18.90
C ASN A 41 -16.53 0.58 -18.25
N GLN A 42 -16.10 1.78 -17.87
CA GLN A 42 -14.80 2.05 -17.25
C GLN A 42 -14.88 2.23 -15.73
N ILE A 43 -16.07 2.21 -15.12
CA ILE A 43 -16.26 2.33 -13.66
C ILE A 43 -15.49 1.25 -12.90
N HIS A 44 -15.36 0.04 -13.45
CA HIS A 44 -14.58 -1.02 -12.83
C HIS A 44 -13.06 -0.76 -12.83
N LEU A 45 -12.56 0.01 -13.81
CA LEU A 45 -11.15 0.37 -13.90
C LEU A 45 -10.76 1.38 -12.82
N ASP A 46 -11.67 2.29 -12.48
CA ASP A 46 -11.53 3.22 -11.35
C ASP A 46 -11.31 2.45 -10.03
N LYS A 47 -12.18 1.47 -9.74
CA LYS A 47 -12.05 0.63 -8.53
C LYS A 47 -10.78 -0.21 -8.53
N LEU A 48 -10.36 -0.71 -9.70
CA LEU A 48 -9.09 -1.42 -9.83
C LEU A 48 -7.89 -0.49 -9.58
N ALA A 49 -7.96 0.77 -10.01
CA ALA A 49 -6.93 1.77 -9.75
C ALA A 49 -6.81 2.08 -8.26
N HIS A 50 -7.93 2.27 -7.57
CA HIS A 50 -8.00 2.40 -6.10
C HIS A 50 -7.33 1.21 -5.39
N MET A 51 -7.76 -0.01 -5.71
CA MET A 51 -7.17 -1.22 -5.16
C MET A 51 -5.66 -1.32 -5.42
N ALA A 52 -5.21 -1.03 -6.64
CA ALA A 52 -3.80 -1.08 -7.02
C ALA A 52 -2.97 -0.01 -6.29
N ALA A 53 -3.51 1.20 -6.12
CA ALA A 53 -2.82 2.29 -5.46
C ALA A 53 -2.61 2.01 -3.97
N PHE A 54 -3.65 1.56 -3.27
CA PHE A 54 -3.56 1.20 -1.85
C PHE A 54 -2.76 -0.08 -1.61
N PHE A 55 -2.78 -1.03 -2.55
CA PHE A 55 -1.82 -2.14 -2.58
C PHE A 55 -0.38 -1.63 -2.61
N GLY A 56 -0.06 -0.74 -3.56
CA GLY A 56 1.28 -0.17 -3.73
C GLY A 56 1.74 0.66 -2.54
N LEU A 57 0.81 1.33 -1.84
CA LEU A 57 1.10 2.11 -0.64
C LEU A 57 1.58 1.23 0.54
N VAL A 58 0.96 0.05 0.72
CA VAL A 58 1.19 -0.79 1.92
C VAL A 58 2.16 -1.95 1.66
N PHE A 59 2.20 -2.48 0.44
CA PHE A 59 3.04 -3.64 0.07
C PHE A 59 4.52 -3.49 0.44
N PRO A 60 5.21 -2.36 0.13
CA PRO A 60 6.63 -2.20 0.49
C PRO A 60 6.85 -2.23 2.00
N THR A 61 5.93 -1.63 2.77
CA THR A 61 5.95 -1.65 4.24
C THR A 61 5.84 -3.08 4.76
N ALA A 62 4.90 -3.86 4.22
CA ALA A 62 4.72 -5.25 4.61
C ALA A 62 5.96 -6.12 4.34
N ALA A 63 6.65 -5.88 3.22
CA ALA A 63 7.86 -6.61 2.86
C ALA A 63 9.08 -6.22 3.71
N LEU A 64 9.27 -4.92 4.00
CA LEU A 64 10.48 -4.37 4.60
C LEU A 64 10.37 -4.19 6.13
N TRP A 65 9.19 -3.83 6.62
CA TRP A 65 8.95 -3.35 7.98
C TRP A 65 7.74 -4.03 8.65
N PRO A 66 7.74 -5.38 8.79
CA PRO A 66 6.57 -6.16 9.21
C PRO A 66 5.98 -5.77 10.57
N ARG A 67 6.77 -5.13 11.45
CA ARG A 67 6.35 -4.73 12.80
C ARG A 67 5.40 -3.53 12.80
N VAL A 68 5.47 -2.67 11.77
CA VAL A 68 4.62 -1.47 11.67
C VAL A 68 3.49 -1.63 10.65
N THR A 69 3.48 -2.73 9.89
CA THR A 69 2.53 -2.99 8.81
C THR A 69 1.08 -2.89 9.23
N ALA A 70 0.72 -3.40 10.42
CA ALA A 70 -0.66 -3.32 10.92
C ALA A 70 -1.10 -1.86 11.11
N TRP A 71 -0.23 -1.03 11.69
CA TRP A 71 -0.49 0.40 11.87
C TRP A 71 -0.57 1.15 10.55
N ILE A 72 0.36 0.89 9.63
CA ILE A 72 0.32 1.51 8.29
C ILE A 72 -0.91 1.06 7.50
N GLY A 73 -1.34 -0.19 7.62
CA GLY A 73 -2.59 -0.67 7.03
C GLY A 73 -3.82 0.05 7.57
N LEU A 74 -3.91 0.20 8.90
CA LEU A 74 -4.99 0.96 9.53
C LEU A 74 -4.99 2.43 9.07
N LEU A 75 -3.83 3.08 9.09
CA LEU A 75 -3.69 4.47 8.62
C LEU A 75 -4.06 4.61 7.14
N ALA A 76 -3.74 3.63 6.30
CA ALA A 76 -4.14 3.65 4.90
C ALA A 76 -5.66 3.55 4.75
N VAL A 77 -6.34 2.68 5.49
CA VAL A 77 -7.82 2.61 5.44
C VAL A 77 -8.46 3.91 5.94
N LEU A 78 -7.95 4.49 7.04
CA LEU A 78 -8.41 5.78 7.53
C LEU A 78 -8.16 6.91 6.52
N TYR A 79 -7.05 6.83 5.79
CA TYR A 79 -6.71 7.78 4.75
C TYR A 79 -7.67 7.70 3.56
N GLY A 80 -8.01 6.50 3.08
CA GLY A 80 -9.04 6.30 2.06
C GLY A 80 -10.40 6.84 2.53
N GLY A 81 -10.80 6.53 3.76
CA GLY A 81 -12.04 7.08 4.34
C GLY A 81 -12.05 8.60 4.45
N ALA A 82 -10.91 9.22 4.76
CA ALA A 82 -10.79 10.68 4.77
C ALA A 82 -10.91 11.27 3.35
N ILE A 83 -10.32 10.63 2.33
CA ILE A 83 -10.46 11.04 0.92
C ILE A 83 -11.93 11.01 0.51
N GLU A 84 -12.66 9.93 0.79
CA GLU A 84 -14.09 9.80 0.48
C GLU A 84 -14.94 10.91 1.09
N ILE A 85 -14.63 11.31 2.33
CA ILE A 85 -15.31 12.42 3.00
C ILE A 85 -15.01 13.75 2.30
N ILE A 86 -13.81 13.92 1.73
CA ILE A 86 -13.37 15.18 1.10
C ILE A 86 -13.86 15.30 -0.36
N GLN A 87 -13.98 14.20 -1.09
CA GLN A 87 -14.35 14.17 -2.52
C GLN A 87 -15.57 15.03 -2.91
N PRO A 88 -16.70 15.03 -2.17
CA PRO A 88 -17.86 15.86 -2.54
C PRO A 88 -17.55 17.36 -2.60
N TYR A 89 -16.54 17.81 -1.84
CA TYR A 89 -16.11 19.21 -1.80
C TYR A 89 -15.17 19.56 -2.96
N THR A 90 -14.69 18.58 -3.72
CA THR A 90 -13.80 18.78 -4.88
C THR A 90 -14.50 18.53 -6.22
N GLY A 91 -15.81 18.24 -6.21
CA GLY A 91 -16.57 17.89 -7.40
C GLY A 91 -16.40 16.44 -7.84
N ARG A 92 -16.05 15.55 -6.89
CA ARG A 92 -15.98 14.09 -7.06
C ARG A 92 -17.08 13.42 -6.23
N SER A 93 -17.71 12.36 -6.74
CA SER A 93 -18.66 11.56 -5.95
C SER A 93 -17.95 10.77 -4.86
N ALA A 94 -18.50 10.80 -3.64
CA ALA A 94 -18.12 9.84 -2.60
C ALA A 94 -18.82 8.49 -2.86
N GLU A 95 -18.06 7.41 -2.85
CA GLU A 95 -18.51 6.06 -3.15
C GLU A 95 -17.93 5.05 -2.16
N TRP A 96 -18.79 4.43 -1.34
CA TRP A 96 -18.38 3.33 -0.45
C TRP A 96 -17.64 2.18 -1.15
N ALA A 97 -17.86 2.01 -2.45
CA ALA A 97 -17.16 1.04 -3.28
C ALA A 97 -15.66 1.36 -3.45
N ASP A 98 -15.27 2.64 -3.44
CA ASP A 98 -13.86 3.07 -3.44
C ASP A 98 -13.19 2.73 -2.12
N LEU A 99 -13.84 3.04 -0.99
CA LEU A 99 -13.32 2.65 0.32
C LEU A 99 -13.16 1.11 0.45
N LEU A 100 -14.08 0.34 -0.13
CA LEU A 100 -13.96 -1.10 -0.17
C LEU A 100 -12.77 -1.55 -1.04
N ALA A 101 -12.59 -0.95 -2.21
CA ALA A 101 -11.47 -1.24 -3.10
C ALA A 101 -10.13 -0.91 -2.44
N ASP A 102 -10.03 0.24 -1.75
CA ASP A 102 -8.89 0.65 -0.95
C ASP A 102 -8.57 -0.40 0.13
N GLY A 103 -9.59 -0.82 0.89
CA GLY A 103 -9.45 -1.85 1.93
C GLY A 103 -8.96 -3.20 1.40
N ILE A 104 -9.47 -3.64 0.24
CA ILE A 104 -8.99 -4.85 -0.44
C ILE A 104 -7.53 -4.67 -0.86
N GLY A 105 -7.19 -3.51 -1.43
CA GLY A 105 -5.82 -3.16 -1.83
C GLY A 105 -4.85 -3.24 -0.66
N VAL A 106 -5.21 -2.63 0.48
CA VAL A 106 -4.44 -2.71 1.73
C VAL A 106 -4.25 -4.17 2.17
N GLY A 107 -5.33 -4.96 2.21
CA GLY A 107 -5.27 -6.37 2.60
C GLY A 107 -4.34 -7.19 1.72
N LEU A 108 -4.48 -7.06 0.40
CA LEU A 108 -3.61 -7.72 -0.57
C LEU A 108 -2.15 -7.26 -0.43
N GLY A 109 -1.92 -5.95 -0.25
CA GLY A 109 -0.57 -5.40 -0.06
C GLY A 109 0.13 -6.02 1.15
N ILE A 110 -0.60 -6.16 2.26
CA ILE A 110 -0.10 -6.82 3.48
C ILE A 110 0.22 -8.29 3.22
N VAL A 111 -0.73 -9.04 2.66
CA VAL A 111 -0.57 -10.49 2.42
C VAL A 111 0.63 -10.76 1.51
N PHE A 112 0.67 -10.11 0.35
CA PHE A 112 1.72 -10.32 -0.64
C PHE A 112 3.09 -9.84 -0.15
N GLY A 113 3.14 -8.71 0.55
CA GLY A 113 4.39 -8.21 1.14
C GLY A 113 4.95 -9.16 2.21
N MET A 114 4.09 -9.72 3.06
CA MET A 114 4.49 -10.70 4.07
C MET A 114 4.97 -12.03 3.44
N VAL A 115 4.30 -12.50 2.38
CA VAL A 115 4.73 -13.67 1.61
C VAL A 115 6.10 -13.42 0.98
N LEU A 116 6.30 -12.29 0.31
CA LEU A 116 7.59 -11.93 -0.29
C LEU A 116 8.70 -11.92 0.76
N ARG A 117 8.44 -11.32 1.93
CA ARG A 117 9.39 -11.30 3.04
C ARG A 117 9.79 -12.71 3.48
N ARG A 118 8.81 -13.61 3.65
CA ARG A 118 9.06 -15.01 4.04
C ARG A 118 9.95 -15.72 3.02
N VAL A 119 9.67 -15.55 1.72
CA VAL A 119 10.47 -16.14 0.63
C VAL A 119 11.91 -15.61 0.63
N ILE A 120 12.11 -14.30 0.80
CA ILE A 120 13.45 -13.70 0.85
C ILE A 120 14.25 -14.25 2.03
N ILE A 121 13.64 -14.37 3.22
CA ILE A 121 14.31 -14.90 4.41
C ILE A 121 14.68 -16.38 4.20
N ALA A 122 13.76 -17.20 3.71
CA ALA A 122 14.02 -18.62 3.45
C ALA A 122 15.21 -18.82 2.49
N ARG A 123 15.25 -18.06 1.39
CA ARG A 123 16.35 -18.10 0.41
C ARG A 123 17.70 -17.68 0.99
N ARG A 124 17.72 -16.67 1.88
CA ARG A 124 18.95 -16.22 2.55
C ARG A 124 19.50 -17.27 3.50
N THR A 125 18.63 -17.99 4.21
CA THR A 125 19.04 -19.09 5.10
C THR A 125 19.61 -20.26 4.31
N ALA A 126 18.93 -20.72 3.26
CA ALA A 126 19.41 -21.82 2.42
C ALA A 126 20.79 -21.56 1.79
N ARG A 127 21.03 -20.33 1.28
CA ARG A 127 22.34 -19.94 0.72
C ARG A 127 23.47 -19.88 1.74
N ARG A 128 23.17 -19.63 3.02
CA ARG A 128 24.19 -19.61 4.09
C ARG A 128 24.62 -21.02 4.47
N THR A 129 23.67 -21.97 4.50
CA THR A 129 23.97 -23.38 4.79
C THR A 129 24.81 -24.01 3.68
N ALA A 130 24.51 -23.72 2.41
CA ALA A 130 25.27 -24.27 1.28
C ALA A 130 26.70 -23.72 1.10
N ARG A 131 27.08 -22.68 1.84
CA ARG A 131 28.43 -22.07 1.81
C ARG A 131 29.31 -22.47 3.00
N ARG A 132 28.78 -23.28 3.91
CA ARG A 132 29.51 -23.89 5.03
C ARG A 132 29.88 -25.31 4.64
#